data_AF-A0A2G1X5X0-F1
#
_entry.id   AF-A0A2G1X5X0-F1
#
_cell.length_a   1.000
_cell.length_b   1.000
_cell.length_c   1.000
_cell.angle_alpha   90.00
_cell.angle_beta   90.00
_cell.angle_gamma   90.00
#
_symmetry.space_group_name_H-M   'P 1'
#
loop_
_entity.id
_entity.type
_entity.pdbx_description
1 polymer ?
#
loop_
_entity_poly.entity_id
_entity_poly.type
_entity_poly.pdbx_seq_one_letter_code
_entity_poly.pdbx_strand_id
1 'polypeptide(L)'
;MSTRSDRPTADLPELSSGVTLVDVDDDLGVTPVQALLLDRVLGSDGPAFWVDGANRANTTRLRELAPADRVLDRVEVARGFTAHQHTALLDRLAGRLAARASPSVVLATGLDARYRAADVDRELA
;
A
#
# COMPACT_ATOMS: atom_id res chain seq x y z
N MET A 1 -4.08 -29.89 18.72
CA MET A 1 -4.02 -30.17 17.26
C MET A 1 -3.49 -28.92 16.58
N SER A 2 -2.20 -28.88 16.27
CA SER A 2 -1.54 -27.67 15.72
C SER A 2 -1.43 -27.84 14.20
N THR A 3 -2.29 -27.16 13.45
CA THR A 3 -2.20 -27.08 11.99
C THR A 3 -1.14 -26.04 11.65
N ARG A 4 0.12 -26.44 11.56
CA ARG A 4 1.15 -25.58 10.97
C ARG A 4 0.86 -25.54 9.47
N SER A 5 0.28 -24.45 9.00
CA SER A 5 0.06 -24.24 7.57
C SER A 5 1.44 -24.12 6.92
N ASP A 6 1.78 -25.07 6.04
CA ASP A 6 3.00 -25.10 5.23
C ASP A 6 2.90 -24.09 4.08
N ARG A 7 2.52 -22.85 4.41
CA ARG A 7 2.53 -21.76 3.43
C ARG A 7 4.00 -21.36 3.25
N PRO A 8 4.51 -21.34 2.00
CA PRO A 8 5.83 -20.78 1.75
C PRO A 8 5.87 -19.38 2.34
N THR A 9 6.78 -19.18 3.29
CA THR A 9 7.02 -17.87 3.89
C THR A 9 7.84 -17.12 2.85
N ALA A 10 7.24 -16.13 2.22
CA ALA A 10 7.97 -15.28 1.28
C ALA A 10 9.00 -14.48 2.09
N ASP A 11 10.28 -14.52 1.68
CA ASP A 11 11.28 -13.60 2.22
C ASP A 11 10.95 -12.20 1.71
N LEU A 12 10.59 -11.32 2.65
CA LEU A 12 10.27 -9.94 2.37
C LEU A 12 11.50 -9.06 2.61
N PRO A 13 11.73 -8.03 1.78
CA PRO A 13 12.85 -7.12 1.99
C PRO A 13 12.72 -6.37 3.33
N GLU A 14 13.85 -6.13 3.97
CA GLU A 14 13.93 -5.18 5.08
C GLU A 14 13.77 -3.75 4.55
N LEU A 15 12.83 -2.99 5.14
CA LEU A 15 12.67 -1.56 4.89
C LEU A 15 13.39 -0.77 5.98
N SER A 16 14.28 0.14 5.58
CA SER A 16 14.88 1.13 6.45
C SER A 16 13.96 2.34 6.61
N SER A 17 14.22 3.18 7.62
CA SER A 17 13.51 4.44 7.77
C SER A 17 13.76 5.34 6.55
N GLY A 18 12.70 5.98 6.05
CA GLY A 18 12.75 6.85 4.87
C GLY A 18 11.86 6.33 3.75
N VAL A 19 12.25 6.62 2.51
CA VAL A 19 11.52 6.22 1.31
C VAL A 19 12.25 5.06 0.65
N THR A 20 11.52 3.97 0.41
CA THR A 20 12.01 2.82 -0.36
C THR A 20 11.15 2.66 -1.59
N LEU A 21 11.78 2.61 -2.77
CA LEU A 21 11.10 2.19 -4.00
C LEU A 21 11.00 0.66 -3.98
N VAL A 22 9.78 0.14 -4.05
CA VAL A 22 9.51 -1.28 -4.21
C VAL A 22 9.16 -1.51 -5.67
N ASP A 23 10.10 -2.08 -6.41
CA ASP A 23 9.86 -2.51 -7.78
C ASP A 23 9.26 -3.93 -7.75
N VAL A 24 8.15 -4.10 -8.46
CA VAL A 24 7.39 -5.35 -8.47
C VAL A 24 7.11 -5.72 -9.91
N ASP A 25 7.55 -6.91 -10.29
CA ASP A 25 7.26 -7.47 -11.60
C ASP A 25 5.74 -7.49 -11.85
N ASP A 26 5.34 -7.10 -13.05
CA ASP A 26 3.93 -6.89 -13.41
C ASP A 26 3.06 -8.15 -13.18
N ASP A 27 3.64 -9.34 -13.31
CA ASP A 27 2.96 -10.63 -13.11
C ASP A 27 2.62 -10.92 -11.64
N LEU A 28 3.37 -10.35 -10.70
CA LEU A 28 3.10 -10.45 -9.26
C LEU A 28 1.99 -9.49 -8.80
N GLY A 29 1.72 -8.45 -9.60
CA GLY A 29 0.74 -7.43 -9.31
C GLY A 29 0.98 -6.74 -7.96
N VAL A 30 -0.07 -6.53 -7.18
CA VAL A 30 0.03 -5.82 -5.89
C VAL A 30 0.35 -6.73 -4.69
N THR A 31 0.43 -8.05 -4.90
CA THR A 31 0.54 -9.03 -3.80
C THR A 31 1.80 -8.83 -2.94
N PRO A 32 3.02 -8.65 -3.50
CA PRO A 32 4.21 -8.44 -2.68
C PRO A 32 4.11 -7.21 -1.78
N VAL A 33 3.52 -6.14 -2.31
CA VAL A 33 3.28 -4.89 -1.59
C VAL A 33 2.29 -5.10 -0.44
N GLN A 34 1.25 -5.92 -0.64
CA GLN A 34 0.30 -6.27 0.43
C GLN A 34 0.93 -7.13 1.52
N ALA A 35 1.81 -8.06 1.15
CA ALA A 35 2.57 -8.86 2.11
C ALA A 35 3.51 -7.98 2.95
N LEU A 36 4.23 -7.06 2.31
CA LEU A 36 5.06 -6.06 3.00
C LEU A 36 4.26 -5.17 3.95
N LEU A 37 3.09 -4.69 3.51
CA LEU A 37 2.21 -3.89 4.35
C LEU A 37 1.80 -4.66 5.62
N LEU A 38 1.37 -5.92 5.46
CA LEU A 38 0.95 -6.76 6.58
C LEU A 38 2.12 -7.08 7.52
N ASP A 39 3.30 -7.38 6.98
CA ASP A 39 4.53 -7.58 7.76
C ASP A 39 4.83 -6.39 8.67
N ARG A 40 4.79 -5.16 8.12
CA ARG A 40 5.04 -3.94 8.92
C ARG A 40 3.96 -3.71 9.99
N VAL A 41 2.69 -3.96 9.67
CA VAL A 41 1.59 -3.81 10.63
C VAL A 41 1.70 -4.85 11.76
N LEU A 42 2.13 -6.07 11.46
CA LEU A 42 2.33 -7.12 12.46
C LEU A 42 3.56 -6.87 13.34
N GLY A 43 4.61 -6.26 12.79
CA GLY A 43 5.86 -5.95 13.51
C GLY A 43 5.83 -4.68 14.36
N SER A 44 4.71 -3.95 14.39
CA SER A 44 4.61 -2.68 15.15
C SER A 44 3.17 -2.43 15.62
N ASP A 45 2.92 -1.35 16.37
CA ASP A 45 1.60 -1.02 16.93
C ASP A 45 0.86 0.11 16.19
N GLY A 46 1.50 0.76 15.21
CA GLY A 46 0.93 1.92 14.50
C GLY A 46 -0.11 1.58 13.43
N PRO A 47 -0.90 2.54 12.93
CA PRO A 47 -1.69 2.33 11.72
C PRO A 47 -0.79 2.19 10.49
N ALA A 48 -1.28 1.55 9.43
CA ALA A 48 -0.72 1.63 8.09
C ALA A 48 -1.65 2.42 7.19
N PHE A 49 -1.05 3.25 6.33
CA PHE A 49 -1.79 4.05 5.35
C PHE A 49 -1.40 3.61 3.95
N TRP A 50 -2.38 3.39 3.09
CA TRP A 50 -2.18 3.05 1.68
C TRP A 50 -2.95 4.01 0.78
N VAL A 51 -2.22 4.78 -0.02
CA VAL A 51 -2.78 5.60 -1.10
C VAL A 51 -2.53 4.90 -2.44
N ASP A 52 -3.60 4.57 -3.15
CA ASP A 52 -3.53 3.90 -4.46
C ASP A 52 -3.92 4.86 -5.58
N GLY A 53 -2.96 5.19 -6.45
CA GLY A 53 -3.14 6.07 -7.61
C GLY A 53 -3.50 5.36 -8.92
N ALA A 54 -3.34 4.03 -8.96
CA ALA A 54 -3.50 3.23 -10.18
C ALA A 54 -4.64 2.21 -10.11
N ASN A 55 -5.51 2.31 -9.10
CA ASN A 55 -6.60 1.36 -8.86
C ASN A 55 -6.11 -0.10 -8.80
N ARG A 56 -4.91 -0.31 -8.23
CA ARG A 56 -4.28 -1.62 -8.06
C ARG A 56 -4.66 -2.27 -6.74
N ALA A 57 -5.23 -1.52 -5.79
CA ALA A 57 -5.58 -2.04 -4.48
C ALA A 57 -6.65 -3.14 -4.56
N ASN A 58 -6.33 -4.31 -4.01
CA ASN A 58 -7.23 -5.46 -3.93
C ASN A 58 -7.47 -5.86 -2.46
N THR A 59 -8.55 -5.38 -1.86
CA THR A 59 -8.86 -5.63 -0.44
C THR A 59 -9.27 -7.09 -0.18
N THR A 60 -9.81 -7.80 -1.17
CA THR A 60 -10.09 -9.24 -1.08
C THR A 60 -8.78 -10.02 -0.88
N ARG A 61 -7.78 -9.76 -1.72
CA ARG A 61 -6.46 -10.39 -1.60
C ARG A 61 -5.76 -10.01 -0.31
N LEU A 62 -5.84 -8.75 0.11
CA LEU A 62 -5.29 -8.30 1.39
C LEU A 62 -5.92 -9.08 2.57
N ARG A 63 -7.23 -9.33 2.53
CA ARG A 63 -7.93 -10.13 3.55
C ARG A 63 -7.51 -11.60 3.55
N GLU A 64 -7.27 -12.19 2.38
CA GLU A 64 -6.77 -13.58 2.26
C GLU A 64 -5.36 -13.76 2.83
N LEU A 65 -4.52 -12.71 2.72
CA LEU A 65 -3.16 -12.70 3.22
C LEU A 65 -3.09 -12.41 4.74
N ALA A 66 -4.02 -11.62 5.27
CA ALA A 66 -4.00 -11.24 6.68
C ALA A 66 -4.21 -12.46 7.60
N PRO A 67 -3.43 -12.62 8.69
CA PRO A 67 -3.57 -13.75 9.59
C PRO A 67 -4.83 -13.68 10.47
N ALA A 68 -5.44 -12.50 10.59
CA ALA A 68 -6.72 -12.27 11.27
C ALA A 68 -7.35 -10.95 10.81
N ASP A 69 -8.69 -10.88 10.79
CA ASP A 69 -9.44 -9.67 10.37
C ASP A 69 -9.05 -8.43 11.20
N ARG A 70 -8.76 -8.59 12.51
CA ARG A 70 -8.32 -7.48 13.39
C ARG A 70 -7.04 -6.76 12.96
N VAL A 71 -6.20 -7.41 12.15
CA VAL A 71 -4.99 -6.77 11.59
C VAL A 71 -5.39 -5.69 10.59
N LEU A 72 -6.50 -5.91 9.88
CA LEU A 72 -7.03 -4.99 8.86
C LEU A 72 -7.63 -3.72 9.47
N ASP A 73 -8.08 -3.76 10.72
CA ASP A 73 -8.61 -2.58 11.44
C ASP A 73 -7.58 -1.44 11.56
N ARG A 74 -6.29 -1.78 11.43
CA ARG A 74 -5.17 -0.83 11.45
C ARG A 74 -4.73 -0.37 10.06
N VAL A 75 -5.38 -0.84 8.99
CA VAL A 75 -5.02 -0.51 7.61
C VAL A 75 -6.06 0.43 7.00
N GLU A 76 -5.66 1.68 6.77
CA GLU A 76 -6.49 2.67 6.07
C GLU A 76 -6.08 2.74 4.60
N VAL A 77 -7.03 2.42 3.69
CA VAL A 77 -6.81 2.47 2.24
C VAL A 77 -7.63 3.60 1.63
N ALA A 78 -6.99 4.42 0.81
CA ALA A 78 -7.63 5.46 0.00
C ALA A 78 -7.25 5.28 -1.48
N ARG A 79 -8.20 5.56 -2.39
CA ARG A 79 -7.99 5.42 -3.84
C ARG A 79 -8.24 6.74 -4.55
N GLY A 80 -7.27 7.16 -5.36
CA GLY A 80 -7.41 8.27 -6.29
C GLY A 80 -7.70 7.75 -7.69
N PHE A 81 -8.78 8.21 -8.31
CA PHE A 81 -9.14 7.85 -9.68
C PHE A 81 -8.66 8.87 -10.72
N THR A 82 -8.19 10.02 -10.27
CA THR A 82 -7.58 11.07 -11.10
C THR A 82 -6.28 11.55 -10.47
N ALA A 83 -5.43 12.21 -11.26
CA ALA A 83 -4.21 12.86 -10.73
C ALA A 83 -4.55 13.81 -9.57
N HIS A 84 -5.57 14.66 -9.74
CA HIS A 84 -6.01 15.59 -8.71
C HIS A 84 -6.45 14.89 -7.41
N GLN A 85 -7.28 13.84 -7.50
CA GLN A 85 -7.71 13.08 -6.33
C GLN A 85 -6.53 12.41 -5.61
N HIS A 86 -5.61 11.82 -6.38
CA HIS A 86 -4.43 11.18 -5.83
C HIS A 86 -3.54 12.18 -5.08
N THR A 87 -3.24 13.34 -5.67
CA THR A 87 -2.50 14.42 -5.00
C THR A 87 -3.21 14.89 -3.74
N ALA A 88 -4.53 15.16 -3.79
CA ALA A 88 -5.29 15.61 -2.62
C ALA A 88 -5.29 14.59 -1.47
N LEU A 89 -5.29 13.28 -1.78
CA LEU A 89 -5.16 12.22 -0.78
C LEU A 89 -3.78 12.22 -0.12
N LEU A 90 -2.72 12.40 -0.89
CA LEU A 90 -1.35 12.51 -0.37
C LEU A 90 -1.19 13.74 0.54
N ASP A 91 -1.71 14.90 0.13
CA ASP A 91 -1.67 16.13 0.95
C ASP A 91 -2.42 15.94 2.27
N ARG A 92 -3.61 15.33 2.23
CA ARG A 92 -4.39 15.03 3.43
C ARG A 92 -3.65 14.05 4.35
N LEU A 93 -3.01 13.03 3.78
CA LEU A 93 -2.22 12.08 4.55
C LEU A 93 -1.02 12.76 5.20
N ALA A 94 -0.28 13.60 4.47
CA ALA A 94 0.83 14.39 5.01
C ALA A 94 0.40 15.24 6.22
N GLY A 95 -0.74 15.94 6.11
CA GLY A 95 -1.32 16.69 7.22
C GLY A 95 -1.69 15.82 8.42
N ARG A 96 -2.21 14.61 8.20
CA ARG A 96 -2.50 13.64 9.28
C ARG A 96 -1.23 13.15 9.98
N LEU A 97 -0.19 12.82 9.22
CA LEU A 97 1.08 12.33 9.75
C LEU A 97 1.79 13.40 10.59
N ALA A 98 1.71 14.66 10.17
CA ALA A 98 2.21 15.78 10.95
C ALA A 98 1.49 15.94 12.31
N ALA A 99 0.20 15.59 12.37
CA ALA A 99 -0.61 15.71 13.58
C ALA A 99 -0.61 14.46 14.49
N ARG A 100 -0.30 13.29 13.94
CA ARG A 100 -0.36 11.98 14.61
C ARG A 100 0.86 11.15 14.23
N ALA A 101 2.01 11.50 14.80
CA ALA A 101 3.26 10.84 14.47
C ALA A 101 3.27 9.39 15.00
N SER A 102 3.45 8.45 14.07
CA SER A 102 4.10 7.11 14.16
C SER A 102 3.29 6.02 13.42
N PRO A 103 3.13 6.11 12.09
CA PRO A 103 2.60 4.98 11.32
C PRO A 103 3.60 3.81 11.32
N SER A 104 3.08 2.60 11.16
CA SER A 104 3.88 1.39 10.90
C SER A 104 4.53 1.45 9.53
N VAL A 105 3.77 1.92 8.54
CA VAL A 105 4.20 2.09 7.15
C VAL A 105 3.23 3.03 6.42
N VAL A 106 3.77 3.76 5.45
CA VAL A 106 2.98 4.51 4.45
C VAL A 106 3.32 3.93 3.09
N LEU A 107 2.29 3.55 2.34
CA LEU A 107 2.41 2.96 1.03
C LEU A 107 1.73 3.86 -0.01
N ALA A 108 2.42 4.11 -1.12
CA ALA A 108 1.86 4.79 -2.28
C ALA A 108 2.08 3.91 -3.53
N THR A 109 1.00 3.40 -4.13
CA THR A 109 1.09 2.54 -5.32
C THR A 109 0.68 3.30 -6.57
N GLY A 110 1.41 3.07 -7.67
CA GLY A 110 1.10 3.69 -8.96
C GLY A 110 1.24 5.22 -8.95
N LEU A 111 2.26 5.71 -8.24
CA LEU A 111 2.50 7.14 -8.03
C LEU A 111 2.57 7.93 -9.34
N ASP A 112 3.19 7.35 -10.36
CA ASP A 112 3.42 7.95 -11.67
C ASP A 112 2.32 7.64 -12.70
N ALA A 113 1.41 6.70 -12.38
CA ALA A 113 0.48 6.13 -13.36
C ALA A 113 -0.41 7.18 -14.03
N ARG A 114 -0.74 8.27 -13.32
CA ARG A 114 -1.58 9.39 -13.80
C ARG A 114 -0.81 10.54 -14.43
N TYR A 115 0.52 10.44 -14.49
CA TYR A 115 1.41 11.48 -15.00
C TYR A 115 2.22 11.02 -16.22
N ARG A 116 1.98 9.80 -16.72
CA ARG A 116 2.62 9.30 -17.94
C ARG A 116 2.00 9.97 -19.17
N ALA A 117 2.82 10.18 -20.22
CA ALA A 117 2.46 10.96 -21.42
C ALA A 117 1.12 10.57 -22.07
N ALA A 118 0.77 9.28 -22.06
CA ALA A 118 -0.49 8.78 -22.61
C ALA A 118 -1.76 9.38 -21.98
N ASP A 119 -1.68 9.87 -20.73
CA ASP A 119 -2.80 10.54 -20.06
C ASP A 119 -2.83 12.06 -20.38
N VAL A 120 -1.67 12.70 -20.58
CA VAL A 120 -1.57 14.11 -20.99
C VAL A 120 -2.13 14.29 -22.40
N ASP A 121 -1.80 13.37 -23.31
CA ASP A 121 -2.25 13.43 -24.70
C ASP A 121 -3.77 13.19 -24.83
N ARG A 122 -4.39 12.45 -23.89
CA ARG A 122 -5.84 12.15 -23.90
C ARG A 122 -6.69 13.32 -23.40
N GLU A 123 -6.15 14.19 -22.54
CA GLU A 123 -6.89 15.35 -21.99
C GLU A 123 -6.77 16.58 -22.92
N LEU A 124 -5.78 16.60 -23.81
CA LEU A 124 -5.53 17.67 -24.78
C LEU A 124 -6.04 17.37 -26.20
N ALA A 125 -6.63 16.20 -26.43
CA ALA A 125 -7.22 15.77 -27.71
C ALA A 125 -8.75 15.82 -27.66
#